data_AF-A0A8B7ZJV7-F1
#
_entry.id   AF-A0A8B7ZJV7-F1
#
_cell.length_a   1.000
_cell.length_b   1.000
_cell.length_c   1.000
_cell.angle_alpha   90.00
_cell.angle_beta   90.00
_cell.angle_gamma   90.00
#
_symmetry.space_group_name_H-M   'P 1'
#
loop_
_entity.id
_entity.type
_entity.pdbx_description
1 polymer ?
#
loop_
_entity_poly.entity_id
_entity_poly.type
_entity_poly.pdbx_seq_one_letter_code
_entity_poly.pdbx_strand_id
1 'polypeptide(L)'
;MSDDEPDVGLESDAEKRAHHNALERKRRDHIKDSFNSLRDAVPNLEGEKASRAQILNKATEYIQFMRRKNNSHQSDIDGLKRQNQQLDQQIRLLEKNPSDPLALSNGLALLNNPKSTTVSSFERASDSDSDSSEDRARIPPKRLKTGDGPPPSESSSVPNVNKLPVNNKT
;
A
#
# COMPACT_ATOMS: atom_id res chain seq x y z
N MET A 1 21.76 43.82 -54.46
CA MET A 1 20.97 43.00 -53.52
C MET A 1 20.64 41.72 -54.25
N SER A 2 21.16 40.59 -53.76
CA SER A 2 20.79 39.27 -54.25
C SER A 2 20.52 38.43 -53.02
N ASP A 3 19.26 38.55 -52.61
CA ASP A 3 18.40 37.61 -51.89
C ASP A 3 19.09 36.50 -51.09
N ASP A 4 19.16 36.77 -49.78
CA ASP A 4 19.12 35.77 -48.72
C ASP A 4 17.79 35.00 -48.81
N GLU A 5 17.79 33.81 -49.42
CA GLU A 5 16.72 32.82 -49.22
C GLU A 5 17.11 31.91 -48.05
N PRO A 6 16.26 31.77 -47.02
CA PRO A 6 16.56 30.91 -45.88
C PRO A 6 16.57 29.44 -46.32
N ASP A 7 17.68 28.75 -46.04
CA ASP A 7 17.84 27.30 -46.16
C ASP A 7 16.77 26.59 -45.31
N VAL A 8 15.61 26.33 -45.93
CA VAL A 8 14.48 25.63 -45.32
C VAL A 8 14.85 24.16 -45.18
N GLY A 9 15.43 23.85 -44.01
CA GLY A 9 15.87 22.53 -43.55
C GLY A 9 15.10 21.34 -44.09
N LEU A 10 15.51 20.87 -45.27
CA LEU A 10 15.20 19.55 -45.78
C LEU A 10 16.20 18.59 -45.15
N GLU A 11 15.94 18.19 -43.89
CA GLU A 11 16.73 17.13 -43.27
C GLU A 11 16.77 15.94 -44.23
N SER A 12 17.98 15.57 -44.65
CA SER A 12 18.18 14.49 -45.60
C SER A 12 17.63 13.18 -45.03
N ASP A 13 17.23 12.24 -45.88
CA ASP A 13 16.77 10.92 -45.39
C ASP A 13 17.84 10.21 -44.53
N ALA A 14 19.11 10.56 -44.72
CA ALA A 14 20.21 10.12 -43.87
C ALA A 14 20.15 10.75 -42.47
N GLU A 15 19.87 12.05 -42.36
CA GLU A 15 19.70 12.77 -41.08
C GLU A 15 18.48 12.26 -40.31
N LYS A 16 17.33 12.06 -40.97
CA LYS A 16 16.14 11.47 -40.34
C LYS A 16 16.43 10.08 -39.78
N ARG A 17 17.17 9.26 -40.53
CA ARG A 17 17.60 7.91 -40.09
C ARG A 17 18.58 7.99 -38.93
N ALA A 18 19.52 8.92 -38.96
CA ALA A 18 20.48 9.15 -37.88
C ALA A 18 19.78 9.60 -36.59
N HIS A 19 18.86 10.56 -36.69
CA HIS A 19 18.06 11.05 -35.57
C HIS A 19 17.22 9.93 -34.95
N HIS A 20 16.51 9.14 -35.77
CA HIS A 20 15.77 7.97 -35.29
C HIS A 20 16.67 6.96 -34.55
N ASN A 21 17.86 6.65 -35.10
CA ASN A 21 18.82 5.75 -34.45
C ASN A 21 19.34 6.31 -33.11
N ALA A 22 19.54 7.63 -33.03
CA ALA A 22 19.95 8.31 -31.81
C ALA A 22 18.87 8.22 -30.72
N LEU A 23 17.61 8.52 -31.07
CA LEU A 23 16.47 8.39 -30.16
C LEU A 23 16.30 6.96 -29.65
N GLU A 24 16.43 5.99 -30.54
CA GLU A 24 16.30 4.58 -30.18
C GLU A 24 17.43 4.11 -29.25
N ARG A 25 18.66 4.59 -29.46
CA ARG A 25 19.77 4.33 -28.52
C ARG A 25 19.45 4.89 -27.14
N LYS A 26 18.99 6.15 -27.06
CA LYS A 26 18.57 6.76 -25.80
C LYS A 26 17.46 5.95 -25.11
N ARG A 27 16.48 5.45 -25.87
CA ARG A 27 15.42 4.56 -25.35
C ARG A 27 16.00 3.27 -24.76
N ARG A 28 16.94 2.62 -25.47
CA ARG A 28 17.60 1.39 -24.99
C ARG A 28 18.43 1.62 -23.75
N ASP A 29 19.11 2.77 -23.64
CA ASP A 29 19.90 3.13 -22.46
C ASP A 29 18.98 3.32 -21.25
N HIS A 30 17.86 4.04 -21.39
CA HIS A 30 16.86 4.15 -20.32
C HIS A 30 16.30 2.78 -19.88
N ILE A 31 16.00 1.89 -20.82
CA ILE A 31 15.55 0.53 -20.49
C ILE A 31 16.63 -0.22 -19.71
N LYS A 32 17.91 -0.09 -20.12
CA LYS A 32 19.03 -0.71 -19.42
C LYS A 32 19.14 -0.21 -17.98
N ASP A 33 18.97 1.09 -17.75
CA ASP A 33 19.00 1.69 -16.42
C ASP A 33 17.83 1.21 -15.54
N SER A 34 16.63 1.09 -16.10
CA SER A 34 15.48 0.48 -15.42
C SER A 34 15.74 -0.98 -15.05
N PHE A 35 16.40 -1.76 -15.92
CA PHE A 35 16.79 -3.15 -15.61
C PHE A 35 17.85 -3.22 -14.50
N ASN A 36 18.81 -2.31 -14.48
CA ASN A 36 19.80 -2.23 -13.40
C ASN A 36 19.12 -1.89 -12.06
N SER A 37 18.24 -0.88 -12.06
CA SER A 37 17.47 -0.49 -10.88
C SER A 37 16.60 -1.63 -10.36
N LEU A 38 15.96 -2.39 -11.26
CA LEU A 38 15.16 -3.56 -10.90
C LEU A 38 16.03 -4.67 -10.29
N ARG A 39 17.21 -4.92 -10.86
CA ARG A 39 18.15 -5.93 -10.36
C ARG A 39 18.59 -5.59 -8.93
N ASP A 40 18.93 -4.34 -8.67
CA ASP A 40 19.42 -3.90 -7.36
C ASP A 40 18.31 -3.93 -6.30
N ALA A 41 17.04 -3.79 -6.70
CA ALA A 41 15.89 -3.90 -5.80
C ALA A 41 15.48 -5.35 -5.45
N VAL A 42 15.99 -6.35 -6.18
CA VAL A 42 15.63 -7.76 -5.96
C VAL A 42 16.77 -8.46 -5.20
N PRO A 43 16.50 -9.01 -3.99
CA PRO A 43 17.50 -9.76 -3.25
C PRO A 43 18.08 -10.91 -4.08
N ASN A 44 19.36 -11.23 -3.82
CA ASN A 44 20.10 -12.28 -4.54
C ASN A 44 20.40 -11.97 -6.02
N LEU A 45 20.07 -10.76 -6.51
CA LEU A 45 20.50 -10.29 -7.83
C LEU A 45 21.46 -9.09 -7.78
N GLU A 46 21.52 -8.40 -6.64
CA GLU A 46 22.47 -7.33 -6.37
C GLU A 46 23.92 -7.86 -6.49
N GLY A 47 24.77 -7.18 -7.25
CA GLY A 47 26.17 -7.58 -7.44
C GLY A 47 26.44 -8.76 -8.38
N GLU A 48 25.44 -9.59 -8.73
CA GLU A 48 25.62 -10.76 -9.61
C GLU A 48 25.24 -10.54 -11.10
N LYS A 49 26.04 -11.04 -12.06
CA LYS A 49 25.73 -10.93 -13.50
C LYS A 49 24.46 -11.72 -13.87
N ALA A 50 23.31 -11.07 -13.82
CA ALA A 50 22.01 -11.65 -14.17
C ALA A 50 21.55 -11.24 -15.58
N SER A 51 21.00 -12.20 -16.34
CA SER A 51 20.35 -11.91 -17.63
C SER A 51 19.00 -11.20 -17.45
N ARG A 52 18.52 -10.51 -18.50
CA ARG A 52 17.20 -9.84 -18.47
C ARG A 52 16.05 -10.79 -18.09
N ALA A 53 16.06 -12.01 -18.64
CA ALA A 53 15.06 -13.02 -18.32
C ALA A 53 15.11 -13.44 -16.84
N GLN A 54 16.32 -13.65 -16.30
CA GLN A 54 16.49 -13.98 -14.88
C GLN A 54 16.02 -12.83 -13.98
N ILE A 55 16.32 -11.57 -14.31
CA ILE A 55 15.86 -10.40 -13.56
C ILE A 55 14.32 -10.38 -13.48
N LEU A 56 13.63 -10.57 -14.60
CA LEU A 56 12.17 -10.58 -14.64
C LEU A 56 11.57 -11.76 -13.84
N ASN A 57 12.14 -12.96 -13.99
CA ASN A 57 11.67 -14.14 -13.28
C ASN A 57 11.85 -13.98 -11.76
N LYS A 58 13.03 -13.56 -11.31
CA LYS A 58 13.30 -13.35 -9.89
C LYS A 58 12.52 -12.18 -9.28
N ALA A 59 12.32 -11.09 -10.04
CA ALA A 59 11.43 -10.02 -9.60
C ALA A 59 10.00 -10.53 -9.38
N THR A 60 9.50 -11.36 -10.30
CA THR A 60 8.16 -11.97 -10.19
C THR A 60 8.06 -12.89 -8.98
N GLU A 61 9.04 -13.78 -8.79
CA GLU A 61 9.14 -14.66 -7.61
C GLU A 61 9.17 -13.84 -6.31
N TYR A 62 9.97 -12.78 -6.28
CA TYR A 62 10.15 -11.94 -5.10
C TYR A 62 8.87 -11.16 -4.75
N ILE A 63 8.15 -10.61 -5.73
CA ILE A 63 6.85 -9.97 -5.50
C ILE A 63 5.86 -10.97 -4.89
N GLN A 64 5.78 -12.20 -5.42
CA GLN A 64 4.89 -13.23 -4.88
C GLN A 64 5.28 -13.66 -3.47
N PHE A 65 6.58 -13.78 -3.20
CA PHE A 65 7.10 -14.06 -1.87
C PHE A 65 6.72 -12.95 -0.89
N MET A 66 6.99 -11.68 -1.22
CA MET A 66 6.69 -10.54 -0.36
C MET A 66 5.19 -10.39 -0.09
N ARG A 67 4.33 -10.68 -1.06
CA ARG A 67 2.87 -10.72 -0.85
C ARG A 67 2.47 -11.76 0.20
N ARG A 68 2.96 -13.00 0.08
CA ARG A 68 2.69 -14.06 1.07
C ARG A 68 3.24 -13.71 2.45
N LYS A 69 4.46 -13.18 2.50
CA LYS A 69 5.12 -12.76 3.74
C LYS A 69 4.33 -11.64 4.45
N ASN A 70 3.91 -10.61 3.72
CA ASN A 70 3.10 -9.53 4.27
C ASN A 70 1.75 -10.03 4.78
N ASN A 71 1.10 -10.97 4.08
CA ASN A 71 -0.16 -11.56 4.54
C ASN A 71 0.00 -12.37 5.84
N SER A 72 1.11 -13.11 5.97
CA SER A 72 1.44 -13.82 7.21
C SER A 72 1.63 -12.83 8.36
N HIS A 73 2.46 -11.80 8.15
CA HIS A 73 2.67 -10.77 9.16
C HIS A 73 1.38 -10.04 9.54
N GLN A 74 0.49 -9.78 8.58
CA GLN A 74 -0.81 -9.18 8.87
C GLN A 74 -1.67 -10.11 9.74
N SER A 75 -1.67 -11.42 9.46
CA SER A 75 -2.37 -12.41 10.27
C SER A 75 -1.80 -12.49 11.70
N ASP A 76 -0.48 -12.42 11.85
CA ASP A 76 0.20 -12.39 13.15
C ASP A 76 -0.18 -11.12 13.93
N ILE A 77 -0.17 -9.96 13.28
CA ILE A 77 -0.60 -8.68 13.86
C ILE A 77 -2.05 -8.78 14.35
N ASP A 78 -2.95 -9.33 13.56
CA ASP A 78 -4.37 -9.44 13.91
C ASP A 78 -4.60 -10.48 15.02
N GLY A 79 -3.82 -11.56 15.05
CA GLY A 79 -3.78 -12.51 16.15
C GLY A 79 -3.36 -11.85 17.46
N LEU A 80 -2.22 -11.14 17.44
CA LEU A 80 -1.69 -10.44 18.62
C LEU A 80 -2.62 -9.33 19.11
N LYS A 81 -3.25 -8.58 18.20
CA LYS A 81 -4.25 -7.57 18.57
C LYS A 81 -5.45 -8.19 19.30
N ARG A 82 -5.96 -9.32 18.82
CA ARG A 82 -7.05 -10.05 19.50
C ARG A 82 -6.65 -10.53 20.87
N GLN A 83 -5.44 -11.11 20.99
CA GLN A 83 -4.92 -11.56 22.28
C GLN A 83 -4.75 -10.40 23.27
N ASN A 84 -4.18 -9.27 22.82
CA ASN A 84 -4.05 -8.08 23.67
C ASN A 84 -5.40 -7.56 24.12
N GLN A 85 -6.40 -7.50 23.23
CA GLN A 85 -7.76 -7.11 23.59
C GLN A 85 -8.40 -8.04 24.63
N GLN A 86 -8.13 -9.35 24.54
CA GLN A 86 -8.58 -10.29 25.55
C GLN A 86 -7.89 -10.03 26.89
N LEU A 87 -6.57 -9.87 26.91
CA LEU A 87 -5.82 -9.57 28.13
C LEU A 87 -6.27 -8.25 28.78
N ASP A 88 -6.46 -7.19 28.00
CA ASP A 88 -6.94 -5.89 28.49
C ASP A 88 -8.34 -5.99 29.12
N GLN A 89 -9.21 -6.84 28.56
CA GLN A 89 -10.52 -7.11 29.14
C GLN A 89 -10.41 -7.90 30.45
N GLN A 90 -9.51 -8.89 30.52
CA GLN A 90 -9.24 -9.64 31.76
C GLN A 90 -8.70 -8.71 32.86
N ILE A 91 -7.74 -7.86 32.53
CA ILE A 91 -7.17 -6.86 33.45
C ILE A 91 -8.27 -5.94 33.98
N ARG A 92 -9.11 -5.40 33.10
CA ARG A 92 -10.22 -4.52 33.49
C ARG A 92 -11.23 -5.21 34.43
N LEU A 93 -11.49 -6.50 34.22
CA LEU A 93 -12.37 -7.27 35.11
C LEU A 93 -11.73 -7.46 36.50
N LEU A 94 -10.43 -7.76 36.54
CA LEU A 94 -9.66 -7.91 37.77
C LEU A 94 -9.59 -6.60 38.57
N GLU A 95 -9.38 -5.47 37.89
CA GLU A 95 -9.36 -4.14 38.51
C GLU A 95 -10.73 -3.74 39.06
N LYS A 96 -11.82 -4.19 38.45
CA LYS A 96 -13.20 -3.83 38.84
C LYS A 96 -13.75 -4.67 40.00
N ASN A 97 -13.33 -5.93 40.14
CA ASN A 97 -13.82 -6.85 41.18
C ASN A 97 -12.67 -7.56 41.95
N PRO A 98 -11.77 -6.83 42.63
CA PRO A 98 -10.65 -7.44 43.35
C PRO A 98 -11.10 -8.30 44.56
N SER A 99 -12.36 -8.21 44.99
CA SER A 99 -12.86 -8.80 46.24
C SER A 99 -13.93 -9.89 46.06
N ASP A 100 -14.42 -10.14 44.83
CA ASP A 100 -15.47 -11.14 44.55
C ASP A 100 -14.97 -12.20 43.55
N PRO A 101 -14.49 -13.36 44.04
CA PRO A 101 -13.96 -14.44 43.22
C PRO A 101 -14.98 -15.06 42.26
N LEU A 102 -16.28 -15.03 42.58
CA LEU A 102 -17.33 -15.69 41.79
C LEU A 102 -17.68 -14.85 40.56
N ALA A 103 -17.79 -13.53 40.71
CA ALA A 103 -18.00 -12.60 39.59
C ALA A 103 -16.83 -12.64 38.59
N LEU A 104 -15.60 -12.80 39.09
CA LEU A 104 -14.40 -12.88 38.27
C LEU A 104 -14.34 -14.18 37.44
N SER A 105 -14.64 -15.33 38.07
CA SER A 105 -14.68 -16.64 37.40
C SER A 105 -15.68 -16.64 36.24
N ASN A 106 -16.89 -16.10 36.47
CA ASN A 106 -17.94 -16.00 35.45
C ASN A 106 -17.56 -15.05 34.30
N GLY A 107 -16.89 -13.92 34.59
CA GLY A 107 -16.45 -12.96 33.57
C GLY A 107 -15.34 -13.51 32.66
N LEU A 108 -14.38 -14.25 33.22
CA LEU A 108 -13.29 -14.88 32.46
C LEU A 108 -13.79 -16.01 31.54
N ALA A 109 -14.77 -16.80 31.98
CA ALA A 109 -15.36 -17.87 31.18
C ALA A 109 -16.07 -17.35 29.91
N LEU A 110 -16.72 -16.19 29.98
CA LEU A 110 -17.38 -15.55 28.84
C LEU A 110 -16.40 -15.07 27.77
N LEU A 111 -15.23 -14.57 28.18
CA LEU A 111 -14.24 -14.01 27.27
C LEU A 111 -13.45 -15.07 26.48
N ASN A 112 -13.31 -16.26 27.05
CA ASN A 112 -12.61 -17.38 26.42
C ASN A 112 -13.49 -18.21 25.48
N ASN A 113 -14.81 -18.00 25.47
CA ASN A 113 -15.74 -18.73 24.61
C ASN A 113 -16.40 -17.83 23.54
N PRO A 114 -15.93 -17.83 22.28
CA PRO A 114 -16.47 -16.97 21.22
C PRO A 114 -17.90 -17.34 20.77
N LYS A 115 -18.54 -18.36 21.37
CA LYS A 115 -19.89 -18.83 21.01
C LYS A 115 -21.00 -18.42 21.99
N SER A 116 -20.71 -17.64 23.03
CA SER A 116 -21.70 -17.21 24.01
C SER A 116 -21.70 -15.69 24.16
N THR A 117 -22.13 -14.98 23.10
CA THR A 117 -22.55 -13.59 23.19
C THR A 117 -24.07 -13.55 23.05
N THR A 118 -24.77 -13.97 24.11
CA THR A 118 -26.17 -13.61 24.35
C THR A 118 -26.18 -12.75 25.60
N VAL A 119 -25.92 -11.46 25.43
CA VAL A 119 -26.18 -10.46 26.47
C VAL A 119 -27.59 -9.95 26.27
N SER A 120 -28.48 -10.35 27.16
CA SER A 120 -29.83 -9.81 27.29
C SER A 120 -29.77 -8.31 27.58
N SER A 121 -30.44 -7.50 26.77
CA SER A 121 -30.93 -6.19 27.19
C SER A 121 -32.10 -5.75 26.31
N PHE A 122 -33.28 -5.88 26.91
CA PHE A 122 -34.58 -5.26 26.66
C PHE A 122 -35.22 -5.33 25.26
N GLU A 123 -36.39 -5.97 25.26
CA GLU A 123 -37.45 -5.89 24.26
C GLU A 123 -37.78 -4.43 23.91
N ARG A 124 -37.67 -4.07 22.63
CA ARG A 124 -38.50 -3.00 22.07
C ARG A 124 -38.87 -3.37 20.64
N ALA A 125 -40.04 -3.98 20.51
CA ALA A 125 -40.77 -4.06 19.26
C ALA A 125 -40.93 -2.66 18.68
N SER A 126 -40.59 -2.50 17.40
CA SER A 126 -41.03 -1.39 16.59
C SER A 126 -41.21 -1.90 15.17
N ASP A 127 -42.42 -2.39 14.90
CA ASP A 127 -42.94 -2.51 13.54
C ASP A 127 -43.02 -1.11 12.93
N SER A 128 -42.55 -0.96 11.71
CA SER A 128 -42.89 0.20 10.86
C SER A 128 -42.78 -0.20 9.39
N ASP A 129 -43.91 -0.61 8.84
CA ASP A 129 -44.18 -0.73 7.42
C ASP A 129 -44.38 0.65 6.77
N SER A 130 -43.82 0.85 5.57
CA SER A 130 -44.24 1.80 4.50
C SER A 130 -43.27 1.61 3.33
N ASP A 131 -43.61 0.87 2.27
CA ASP A 131 -44.46 1.15 1.09
C ASP A 131 -43.89 2.16 0.08
N SER A 132 -43.74 1.65 -1.17
CA SER A 132 -43.70 2.28 -2.51
C SER A 132 -42.71 3.42 -2.81
N SER A 133 -42.05 3.51 -3.97
CA SER A 133 -42.37 3.05 -5.33
C SER A 133 -41.13 3.15 -6.24
N GLU A 134 -41.11 2.34 -7.31
CA GLU A 134 -40.22 2.49 -8.44
C GLU A 134 -40.53 3.80 -9.20
N ASP A 135 -39.53 4.61 -9.54
CA ASP A 135 -39.60 5.40 -10.77
C ASP A 135 -38.22 5.71 -11.35
N ARG A 136 -38.23 5.83 -12.67
CA ARG A 136 -37.17 5.51 -13.61
C ARG A 136 -36.63 6.80 -14.24
N ALA A 137 -35.30 6.87 -14.32
CA ALA A 137 -34.51 7.68 -15.26
C ALA A 137 -34.57 9.24 -15.16
N ARG A 138 -33.38 9.87 -15.06
CA ARG A 138 -32.82 10.78 -16.07
C ARG A 138 -31.50 11.40 -15.60
N ILE A 139 -30.41 11.06 -16.27
CA ILE A 139 -29.14 11.80 -16.24
C ILE A 139 -29.21 12.87 -17.33
N PRO A 140 -28.97 14.17 -17.04
CA PRO A 140 -28.60 15.15 -18.05
C PRO A 140 -27.09 15.50 -17.99
N PRO A 141 -26.43 15.77 -19.14
CA PRO A 141 -24.98 16.03 -19.17
C PRO A 141 -24.58 17.52 -19.29
N LYS A 142 -23.27 17.75 -19.04
CA LYS A 142 -22.40 18.92 -19.37
C LYS A 142 -22.48 20.09 -18.35
N ARG A 143 -21.38 20.71 -17.88
CA ARG A 143 -20.30 21.43 -18.61
C ARG A 143 -19.14 21.84 -17.66
N LEU A 144 -17.99 22.17 -18.25
CA LEU A 144 -16.76 22.72 -17.64
C LEU A 144 -16.94 24.09 -16.97
N LYS A 145 -16.25 24.35 -15.85
CA LYS A 145 -15.57 25.64 -15.56
C LYS A 145 -14.53 25.52 -14.42
N THR A 146 -13.51 26.34 -14.59
CA THR A 146 -12.26 26.63 -13.86
C THR A 146 -12.33 26.86 -12.34
N GLY A 147 -11.21 26.61 -11.66
CA GLY A 147 -10.74 27.49 -10.57
C GLY A 147 -10.47 26.82 -9.21
N ASP A 148 -9.24 26.99 -8.75
CA ASP A 148 -8.77 26.97 -7.34
C ASP A 148 -8.69 25.64 -6.58
N GLY A 149 -7.51 25.02 -6.62
CA GLY A 149 -7.04 24.07 -5.60
C GLY A 149 -6.14 24.77 -4.58
N PRO A 150 -6.23 24.47 -3.28
CA PRO A 150 -5.36 25.05 -2.25
C PRO A 150 -3.93 24.45 -2.31
N PRO A 151 -2.91 25.16 -1.76
CA PRO A 151 -1.50 24.81 -1.89
C PRO A 151 -1.10 23.57 -1.07
N PRO A 152 0.08 22.96 -1.36
CA PRO A 152 0.52 21.74 -0.70
C PRO A 152 0.89 22.00 0.77
N SER A 153 0.39 21.15 1.67
CA SER A 153 0.81 21.10 3.06
C SER A 153 2.13 20.32 3.19
N GLU A 154 3.18 21.02 3.62
CA GLU A 154 4.41 20.45 4.16
C GLU A 154 4.17 19.82 5.54
N SER A 155 4.59 18.56 5.72
CA SER A 155 4.93 17.94 7.02
C SER A 155 5.39 16.51 6.71
N SER A 156 6.41 15.89 7.28
CA SER A 156 7.39 16.25 8.30
C SER A 156 8.39 15.10 8.29
N SER A 157 9.67 15.43 8.29
CA SER A 157 10.78 14.48 8.38
C SER A 157 10.70 13.68 9.69
N VAL A 158 10.54 12.36 9.62
CA VAL A 158 10.62 11.48 10.80
C VAL A 158 12.10 11.09 10.99
N PRO A 159 12.71 11.32 12.17
CA PRO A 159 14.10 10.92 12.38
C PRO A 159 14.21 9.40 12.54
N ASN A 160 15.09 8.79 11.76
CA ASN A 160 15.44 7.38 11.84
C ASN A 160 16.32 7.12 13.08
N VAL A 161 15.72 6.65 14.17
CA VAL A 161 16.42 6.16 15.36
C VAL A 161 16.67 4.66 15.24
N ASN A 162 17.66 4.29 14.42
CA ASN A 162 18.31 2.98 14.52
C ASN A 162 19.71 3.04 13.91
N LYS A 163 20.66 3.58 14.69
CA LYS A 163 22.09 3.34 14.49
C LYS A 163 22.75 3.18 15.85
N LEU A 164 22.78 1.94 16.35
CA LEU A 164 23.68 1.57 17.44
C LEU A 164 25.08 1.35 16.84
N PRO A 165 26.14 1.96 17.39
CA PRO A 165 27.50 1.64 16.97
C PRO A 165 27.90 0.27 17.53
N VAL A 166 28.34 -0.62 16.63
CA VAL A 166 29.04 -1.85 17.01
C VAL A 166 30.43 -1.43 17.50
N ASN A 167 30.66 -1.57 18.81
CA ASN A 167 31.96 -1.33 19.41
C ASN A 167 32.92 -2.46 19.03
N ASN A 168 34.00 -2.10 18.33
CA ASN A 168 35.20 -2.93 18.21
C ASN A 168 36.07 -2.77 19.47
N LYS A 169 36.39 -3.90 20.11
CA LYS A 169 37.55 -4.22 20.98
C LYS A 169 37.26 -5.63 21.54
N THR A 170 38.13 -6.63 21.50
CA THR A 170 39.59 -6.70 21.51
C THR A 170 40.03 -7.92 20.71
#